data_AF-A0AAN7D736-F1
#
_entry.id   AF-A0AAN7D736-F1
#
_cell.length_a   1.000
_cell.length_b   1.000
_cell.length_c   1.000
_cell.angle_alpha   90.00
_cell.angle_beta   90.00
_cell.angle_gamma   90.00
#
_symmetry.space_group_name_H-M   'P 1'
#
loop_
_entity.id
_entity.type
_entity.pdbx_description
1 polymer ?
#
loop_
_entity_poly.entity_id
_entity_poly.type
_entity_poly.pdbx_seq_one_letter_code
_entity_poly.pdbx_strand_id
1 'polypeptide(L)'
;MVAKQGRLTWSEFRTAVINKYGRSSIDMRDAAREQLERLVYQQGEAFNQFVDKFQQLRNQAEIQDEDSIVRYLIKALPEELANYTKFSLNTNSNK
;
A
#
# COMPACT_ATOMS: atom_id res chain seq x y z
N MET A 1 -37.50 -38.95 1.69
CA MET A 1 -37.53 -37.88 0.67
C MET A 1 -36.26 -37.06 0.78
N VAL A 2 -35.50 -37.06 -0.31
CA VAL A 2 -34.38 -36.20 -0.74
C VAL A 2 -33.61 -35.44 0.35
N ALA A 3 -32.38 -35.90 0.61
CA ALA A 3 -31.35 -35.13 1.29
C ALA A 3 -31.17 -33.80 0.56
N LYS A 4 -31.37 -32.67 1.26
CA LYS A 4 -31.02 -31.33 0.78
C LYS A 4 -29.50 -31.25 0.63
N GLN A 5 -28.95 -31.80 -0.45
CA GLN A 5 -27.65 -31.38 -0.97
C GLN A 5 -27.85 -29.98 -1.52
N GLY A 6 -27.77 -28.98 -0.63
CA GLY A 6 -27.51 -27.61 -1.04
C GLY A 6 -26.21 -27.66 -1.84
N ARG A 7 -26.30 -27.46 -3.15
CA ARG A 7 -25.14 -27.37 -4.04
C ARG A 7 -24.35 -26.15 -3.58
N LEU A 8 -23.36 -26.37 -2.72
CA LEU A 8 -22.42 -25.36 -2.30
C LEU A 8 -21.78 -24.80 -3.58
N THR A 9 -22.08 -23.55 -3.90
CA THR A 9 -21.60 -22.95 -5.14
C THR A 9 -20.10 -22.69 -5.02
N TRP A 10 -19.39 -22.67 -6.14
CA TRP A 10 -17.96 -22.34 -6.16
C TRP A 10 -17.66 -20.97 -5.52
N SER A 11 -18.59 -20.03 -5.69
CA SER A 11 -18.55 -18.71 -5.06
C SER A 11 -18.64 -18.79 -3.53
N GLU A 12 -19.57 -19.58 -2.99
CA GLU A 12 -19.71 -19.78 -1.54
C GLU A 12 -18.50 -20.51 -0.93
N PHE A 13 -17.95 -21.50 -1.63
CA PHE A 13 -16.71 -22.15 -1.23
C PHE A 13 -15.55 -21.15 -1.15
N ARG A 14 -15.37 -20.34 -2.20
CA ARG A 14 -14.30 -19.33 -2.26
C ARG A 14 -14.46 -18.29 -1.15
N THR A 15 -15.67 -17.80 -0.92
CA THR A 15 -15.95 -16.86 0.18
C THR A 15 -15.71 -17.49 1.55
N ALA A 16 -16.11 -18.75 1.76
CA ALA A 16 -15.87 -19.45 3.01
C ALA A 16 -14.38 -19.70 3.28
N VAL A 17 -13.61 -20.02 2.23
CA VAL A 17 -12.15 -20.19 2.33
C VAL A 17 -11.45 -18.85 2.59
N ILE A 18 -11.85 -17.76 1.91
CA ILE A 18 -11.31 -16.42 2.17
C ILE A 18 -11.67 -15.95 3.58
N ASN A 19 -12.90 -16.17 4.05
CA ASN A 19 -13.29 -15.78 5.40
C ASN A 19 -12.62 -16.62 6.50
N LYS A 20 -12.32 -17.90 6.23
CA LYS A 20 -11.74 -18.83 7.21
C LYS A 20 -10.21 -18.80 7.23
N TYR A 21 -9.57 -18.53 6.09
CA TYR A 21 -8.12 -18.62 5.92
C TYR A 21 -7.50 -17.42 5.20
N GLY A 22 -8.30 -16.57 4.56
CA GLY A 22 -7.81 -15.32 4.00
C GLY A 22 -7.40 -14.40 5.14
N ARG A 23 -6.25 -13.72 4.99
CA ARG A 23 -5.95 -12.56 5.84
C ARG A 23 -7.11 -11.59 5.70
N SER A 24 -7.57 -11.02 6.82
CA SER A 24 -8.57 -9.97 6.75
C SER A 24 -8.06 -8.87 5.82
N SER A 25 -8.93 -8.27 5.02
CA SER A 25 -8.56 -7.09 4.23
C SER A 25 -7.92 -6.01 5.11
N ILE A 26 -8.31 -5.97 6.39
CA ILE A 26 -7.73 -5.14 7.43
C ILE A 26 -6.27 -5.53 7.70
N ASP A 27 -5.98 -6.82 7.93
CA ASP A 27 -4.61 -7.31 8.16
C ASP A 27 -3.70 -7.07 6.95
N MET A 28 -4.23 -7.23 5.73
CA MET A 28 -3.48 -6.96 4.50
C MET A 28 -3.17 -5.47 4.36
N ARG A 29 -4.13 -4.61 4.67
CA ARG A 29 -3.98 -3.16 4.63
C ARG A 29 -2.99 -2.66 5.68
N ASP A 30 -3.09 -3.19 6.90
CA ASP A 30 -2.18 -2.83 7.99
C ASP A 30 -0.76 -3.31 7.69
N ALA A 31 -0.59 -4.53 7.15
CA ALA A 31 0.71 -5.01 6.69
C ALA A 31 1.30 -4.15 5.56
N ALA A 32 0.47 -3.71 4.60
CA ALA A 32 0.90 -2.81 3.53
C ALA A 32 1.31 -1.43 4.07
N ARG A 33 0.59 -0.90 5.07
CA ARG A 33 0.94 0.34 5.76
C ARG A 33 2.25 0.21 6.53
N GLU A 34 2.47 -0.88 7.25
CA GLU A 34 3.74 -1.15 7.93
C GLU A 34 4.91 -1.23 6.93
N GLN A 35 4.70 -1.83 5.76
CA GLN A 35 5.71 -1.90 4.71
C GLN A 35 5.99 -0.52 4.10
N LEU A 36 4.99 0.32 3.90
CA LEU A 36 5.19 1.72 3.48
C LEU A 36 6.00 2.51 4.51
N GLU A 37 5.73 2.30 5.80
CA GLU A 37 6.44 3.01 6.87
C GLU A 37 7.92 2.68 6.95
N ARG A 38 8.29 1.47 6.49
CA ARG A 38 9.65 0.94 6.46
C ARG A 38 10.29 1.03 5.08
N LEU A 39 9.57 1.50 4.07
CA LEU A 39 10.10 1.63 2.72
C LEU A 39 11.22 2.68 2.73
N VAL A 40 12.39 2.30 2.23
CA VAL A 40 13.54 3.19 2.11
C VAL A 40 14.13 3.01 0.71
N TYR A 41 14.29 4.12 0.00
CA TYR A 41 14.97 4.15 -1.29
C TYR A 41 16.44 3.76 -1.11
N GLN A 42 16.84 2.64 -1.71
CA GLN A 42 18.19 2.13 -1.61
C GLN A 42 19.10 2.82 -2.63
N GLN A 43 20.31 3.18 -2.20
CA GLN A 43 21.31 3.77 -3.07
C GLN A 43 21.77 2.70 -4.09
N GLY A 44 21.40 2.87 -5.36
CA GLY A 44 21.67 1.92 -6.44
C GLY A 44 20.43 1.22 -7.00
N GLU A 45 19.26 1.36 -6.36
CA GLU A 45 17.98 0.97 -6.96
C GLU A 45 17.56 1.96 -8.06
N ALA A 46 16.98 1.46 -9.15
CA ALA A 46 16.42 2.34 -10.16
C ALA A 46 15.17 3.05 -9.59
N PHE A 47 15.10 4.37 -9.74
CA PHE A 47 14.00 5.17 -9.18
C PHE A 47 12.60 4.67 -9.59
N ASN A 48 12.44 4.24 -10.85
CA ASN A 48 11.16 3.68 -11.32
C ASN A 48 10.74 2.42 -10.53
N GLN A 49 11.69 1.55 -10.19
CA GLN A 49 11.40 0.35 -9.39
C GLN A 49 10.94 0.70 -7.98
N PHE A 50 11.54 1.73 -7.39
CA PHE A 50 11.12 2.24 -6.10
C PHE A 50 9.71 2.84 -6.15
N VAL A 51 9.43 3.66 -7.17
CA VAL A 51 8.11 4.26 -7.36
C VAL A 51 7.04 3.18 -7.59
N ASP A 52 7.34 2.15 -8.38
CA ASP A 52 6.43 1.02 -8.61
C ASP A 52 6.11 0.29 -7.30
N LYS A 53 7.12 -0.02 -6.48
CA LYS A 53 6.92 -0.63 -5.15
C LYS A 53 6.07 0.26 -4.24
N PHE A 54 6.37 1.56 -4.21
CA PHE A 54 5.62 2.53 -3.42
C PHE A 54 4.15 2.58 -3.86
N GLN A 55 3.86 2.65 -5.16
CA GLN A 55 2.49 2.68 -5.67
C GLN A 55 1.74 1.37 -5.38
N GLN A 56 2.39 0.22 -5.53
CA GLN A 56 1.78 -1.06 -5.17
C GLN A 56 1.38 -1.11 -3.70
N LEU A 57 2.28 -0.71 -2.80
CA LEU A 57 2.00 -0.70 -1.37
C LEU A 57 0.94 0.34 -1.00
N ARG A 58 0.95 1.53 -1.62
CA ARG A 58 -0.10 2.55 -1.46
C ARG A 58 -1.47 2.00 -1.83
N ASN A 59 -1.57 1.30 -2.97
CA ASN A 59 -2.83 0.73 -3.45
C ASN A 59 -3.33 -0.38 -2.50
N GLN A 60 -2.42 -1.22 -1.97
CA GLN A 60 -2.76 -2.25 -0.99
C GLN A 60 -3.15 -1.65 0.38
N ALA A 61 -2.54 -0.53 0.77
CA ALA A 61 -2.85 0.19 1.99
C ALA A 61 -4.11 1.10 1.86
N GLU A 62 -4.69 1.18 0.67
CA GLU A 62 -5.84 2.05 0.31
C GLU A 62 -5.62 3.54 0.68
N ILE A 63 -4.38 4.03 0.59
CA ILE A 63 -4.06 5.42 0.94
C ILE A 63 -4.41 6.34 -0.24
N GLN A 64 -5.44 7.17 -0.04
CA GLN A 64 -5.91 8.13 -1.04
C GLN A 64 -5.55 9.58 -0.68
N ASP A 65 -5.28 9.86 0.59
CA ASP A 65 -4.95 11.19 1.09
C ASP A 65 -3.60 11.69 0.56
N GLU A 66 -3.61 12.84 -0.10
CA GLU A 66 -2.45 13.39 -0.81
C GLU A 66 -1.32 13.77 0.15
N ASP A 67 -1.63 14.42 1.27
CA ASP A 67 -0.67 14.78 2.30
C ASP A 67 0.02 13.55 2.89
N SER A 68 -0.74 12.49 3.15
CA SER A 68 -0.21 11.21 3.62
C SER A 68 0.72 10.59 2.58
N ILE A 69 0.34 10.58 1.30
CA ILE A 69 1.16 10.03 0.21
C ILE A 69 2.50 10.77 0.13
N VAL A 70 2.47 12.11 0.11
CA VAL A 70 3.66 12.95 0.06
C VAL A 70 4.54 12.70 1.29
N ARG A 71 3.93 12.62 2.48
CA ARG A 71 4.65 12.34 3.73
C ARG A 71 5.37 10.98 3.69
N TYR A 72 4.70 9.93 3.23
CA TYR A 72 5.31 8.60 3.10
C TYR A 72 6.43 8.60 2.06
N LEU A 73 6.24 9.28 0.93
CA LEU A 73 7.25 9.38 -0.12
C LEU A 73 8.50 10.11 0.37
N ILE A 74 8.36 11.27 0.99
CA ILE A 74 9.49 12.06 1.52
C ILE A 74 10.23 11.28 2.60
N LYS A 75 9.51 10.56 3.48
CA LYS A 75 10.12 9.74 4.54
C LYS A 75 10.94 8.58 3.98
N ALA A 76 10.52 8.02 2.85
CA ALA A 76 11.21 6.91 2.20
C ALA A 76 12.46 7.34 1.41
N LEU A 77 12.60 8.63 1.10
CA LEU A 77 13.76 9.17 0.39
C LEU A 77 14.96 9.39 1.35
N PRO A 78 16.21 9.32 0.84
CA PRO A 78 17.39 9.74 1.59
C PRO A 78 17.29 11.22 1.96
N GLU A 79 17.91 11.61 3.06
CA GLU A 79 17.81 12.96 3.62
C GLU A 79 18.15 14.07 2.60
N GLU A 80 19.16 13.86 1.75
CA GLU A 80 19.55 14.81 0.70
C GLU A 80 18.41 15.09 -0.30
N LEU A 81 17.75 14.03 -0.77
CA LEU A 81 16.62 14.14 -1.71
C LEU A 81 15.35 14.64 -1.00
N ALA A 82 15.12 14.20 0.23
CA ALA A 82 14.02 14.67 1.06
C ALA A 82 14.12 16.18 1.34
N ASN A 83 15.33 16.70 1.57
CA ASN A 83 15.55 18.13 1.81
C ASN A 83 15.38 18.96 0.53
N TYR A 84 15.81 18.44 -0.62
CA TYR A 84 15.59 19.10 -1.91
C TYR A 84 14.09 19.22 -2.24
N THR A 85 13.34 18.13 -2.08
CA THR A 85 11.89 18.11 -2.35
C THR A 85 11.11 19.03 -1.40
N LYS A 86 11.43 19.04 -0.10
CA LYS A 86 10.87 20.00 0.87
C LYS A 86 11.13 21.44 0.46
N PHE A 87 12.35 21.74 -0.01
CA PHE A 87 12.71 23.08 -0.47
C PHE A 87 11.84 23.51 -1.66
N SER A 88 11.66 22.63 -2.65
CA SER A 88 10.81 22.89 -3.83
C SER A 88 9.32 23.06 -3.48
N LEU A 89 8.80 22.28 -2.53
CA LEU A 89 7.42 22.42 -2.05
C LEU A 89 7.21 23.78 -1.37
N ASN A 90 8.13 24.19 -0.50
CA ASN A 90 8.02 25.45 0.23
C ASN A 90 8.13 26.68 -0.69
N THR A 91 8.87 26.58 -1.80
CA THR A 91 8.91 27.63 -2.82
C THR A 91 7.62 27.75 -3.64
N ASN A 92 6.88 26.65 -3.81
CA ASN A 92 5.62 26.65 -4.56
C ASN A 92 4.43 27.16 -3.72
N SER A 93 4.50 27.03 -2.39
CA SER A 93 3.51 27.58 -1.46
C SER A 93 3.56 29.10 -1.32
N ASN A 94 4.59 29.75 -1.89
CA ASN A 94 4.86 31.18 -1.72
C ASN A 94 4.65 31.99 -3.02
N LYS A 95 3.77 31.52 -3.90
CA LYS A 95 3.47 32.16 -5.19
C LYS A 95 2.01 32.55 -5.32
#